data_AF-A0A416KQQ9-F1
#
_entry.id   AF-A0A416KQQ9-F1
#
_cell.length_a   1.000
_cell.length_b   1.000
_cell.length_c   1.000
_cell.angle_alpha   90.00
_cell.angle_beta   90.00
_cell.angle_gamma   90.00
#
_symmetry.space_group_name_H-M   'P 1'
#
loop_
_entity.id
_entity.type
_entity.pdbx_description
1 polymer ?
#
loop_
_entity_poly.entity_id
_entity_poly.type
_entity_poly.pdbx_seq_one_letter_code
_entity_poly.pdbx_strand_id
1 'polypeptide(L)'
;MVVGLEQVASVVISLISPVAVAAVTAFLTSRNARENEMRKLLHEKRLELYMSFYEQVERCLKNRQIVFEQEYFQKIGTYKAKMTLMASENTRKAFDEFFWFIRQKWTDYHKYSLENDPAFDESRHHTTYDENGNESEWVDVSREELDAFNDEIRRYKKTNKPAKEVIEKYAEEIYQSMRNDLGSNLK
;
A
#
# COMPACT_ATOMS: atom_id res chain seq x y z
N MET A 1 -49.61 -41.24 47.48
CA MET A 1 -49.29 -39.80 47.34
C MET A 1 -47.95 -39.68 46.62
N VAL A 2 -47.91 -40.02 45.32
CA VAL A 2 -46.72 -39.91 44.45
C VAL A 2 -47.24 -39.58 43.05
N VAL A 3 -47.81 -38.39 42.89
CA VAL A 3 -48.27 -37.88 41.57
C VAL A 3 -47.77 -36.46 41.32
N GLY A 4 -47.16 -35.81 42.32
CA GLY A 4 -46.81 -34.38 42.26
C GLY A 4 -45.38 -34.04 41.82
N LEU A 5 -44.46 -34.99 41.73
CA LEU A 5 -43.04 -34.69 41.44
C LEU A 5 -42.66 -34.89 39.96
N GLU A 6 -43.25 -35.88 39.27
CA GLU A 6 -42.95 -36.12 37.85
C GLU A 6 -43.60 -35.10 36.91
N GLN A 7 -44.81 -34.58 37.24
CA GLN A 7 -45.44 -33.51 36.46
C GLN A 7 -44.71 -32.17 36.59
N VAL A 8 -44.10 -31.89 37.75
CA VAL A 8 -43.34 -30.65 37.98
C VAL A 8 -42.01 -30.68 37.24
N ALA A 9 -41.35 -31.85 37.17
CA ALA A 9 -40.10 -32.01 36.41
C ALA A 9 -40.31 -31.86 34.88
N SER A 10 -41.42 -32.36 34.35
CA SER A 10 -41.79 -32.25 32.93
C SER A 10 -42.04 -30.79 32.49
N VAL A 11 -42.69 -29.99 33.35
CA VAL A 11 -43.02 -28.59 33.06
C VAL A 11 -41.78 -27.67 33.13
N VAL A 12 -40.79 -28.00 33.97
CA VAL A 12 -39.57 -27.18 34.12
C VAL A 12 -38.63 -27.31 32.92
N ILE A 13 -38.62 -28.47 32.24
CA ILE A 13 -37.86 -28.65 30.98
C ILE A 13 -38.63 -28.04 29.78
N SER A 14 -39.96 -27.95 29.84
CA SER A 14 -40.79 -27.34 28.78
C SER A 14 -40.89 -25.80 28.84
N LEU A 15 -40.25 -25.15 29.82
CA LEU A 15 -40.36 -23.71 30.09
C LEU A 15 -39.11 -22.90 29.71
N ILE A 16 -38.26 -23.39 28.81
CA ILE A 16 -37.56 -22.41 27.96
C ILE A 16 -38.63 -21.83 27.05
N SER A 17 -39.26 -20.74 27.51
CA SER A 17 -40.33 -20.07 26.78
C SER A 17 -39.92 -19.95 25.31
N PRO A 18 -40.74 -20.42 24.34
CA PRO A 18 -40.44 -20.27 22.92
C PRO A 18 -40.05 -18.83 22.54
N VAL A 19 -40.55 -17.85 23.29
CA VAL A 19 -40.17 -16.43 23.20
C VAL A 19 -38.71 -16.19 23.56
N ALA A 20 -38.20 -16.81 24.62
CA ALA A 20 -36.80 -16.71 25.03
C ALA A 20 -35.86 -17.38 24.00
N VAL A 21 -36.23 -18.56 23.46
CA VAL A 21 -35.47 -19.22 22.38
C VAL A 21 -35.47 -18.35 21.12
N ALA A 22 -36.62 -17.80 20.73
CA ALA A 22 -36.74 -16.91 19.58
C ALA A 22 -35.89 -15.64 19.77
N ALA A 23 -35.88 -15.03 20.95
CA ALA A 23 -35.07 -13.85 21.25
C ALA A 23 -33.57 -14.13 21.15
N VAL A 24 -33.09 -15.24 21.72
CA VAL A 24 -31.67 -15.66 21.61
C VAL A 24 -31.31 -15.97 20.16
N THR A 25 -32.17 -16.67 19.43
CA THR A 25 -31.94 -17.02 18.03
C THR A 25 -31.90 -15.78 17.14
N ALA A 26 -32.81 -14.82 17.34
CA ALA A 26 -32.82 -13.54 16.63
C ALA A 26 -31.57 -12.70 16.93
N PHE A 27 -31.10 -12.69 18.18
CA PHE A 27 -29.86 -12.02 18.58
C PHE A 27 -28.61 -12.65 17.94
N LEU A 28 -28.50 -13.98 17.97
CA LEU A 28 -27.38 -14.68 17.32
C LEU A 28 -27.41 -14.51 15.79
N THR A 29 -28.59 -14.57 15.19
CA THR A 29 -28.77 -14.38 13.75
C THR A 29 -28.40 -12.95 13.35
N SER A 30 -28.82 -11.93 14.10
CA SER A 30 -28.48 -10.54 13.80
C SER A 30 -26.99 -10.25 13.96
N ARG A 31 -26.35 -10.84 14.99
CA ARG A 31 -24.89 -10.74 15.17
C ARG A 31 -24.13 -11.45 14.05
N ASN A 32 -24.54 -12.66 13.68
CA ASN A 32 -23.92 -13.40 12.58
C ASN A 32 -24.15 -12.70 11.23
N ALA A 33 -25.32 -12.11 11.01
CA ALA A 33 -25.60 -11.33 9.81
C ALA A 33 -24.68 -10.11 9.73
N ARG A 34 -24.54 -9.35 10.82
CA ARG A 34 -23.61 -8.21 10.91
C ARG A 34 -22.16 -8.62 10.70
N GLU A 35 -21.72 -9.72 11.31
CA GLU A 35 -20.37 -10.24 11.11
C GLU A 35 -20.14 -10.67 9.65
N ASN A 36 -21.12 -11.31 9.02
CA ASN A 36 -21.05 -11.69 7.60
C ASN A 36 -21.04 -10.48 6.66
N GLU A 37 -21.85 -9.46 6.91
CA GLU A 37 -21.84 -8.20 6.16
C GLU A 37 -20.50 -7.49 6.29
N MET A 38 -19.95 -7.41 7.52
CA MET A 38 -18.62 -6.84 7.76
C MET A 38 -17.54 -7.61 6.98
N ARG A 39 -17.60 -8.95 6.95
CA ARG A 39 -16.67 -9.79 6.18
C ARG A 39 -16.78 -9.53 4.68
N LYS A 40 -18.01 -9.41 4.15
CA LYS A 40 -18.25 -9.07 2.74
C LYS A 40 -17.68 -7.69 2.40
N LEU A 41 -17.97 -6.68 3.22
CA LEU A 41 -17.46 -5.32 3.03
C LEU A 41 -15.92 -5.29 3.08
N LEU A 42 -15.30 -5.99 4.03
CA LEU A 42 -13.85 -6.09 4.12
C LEU A 42 -13.27 -6.77 2.86
N HIS A 43 -13.92 -7.82 2.38
CA HIS A 43 -13.51 -8.52 1.18
C HIS A 43 -13.58 -7.62 -0.07
N GLU A 44 -14.68 -6.88 -0.25
CA GLU A 44 -14.83 -5.91 -1.33
C GLU A 44 -13.75 -4.81 -1.27
N LYS A 45 -13.47 -4.28 -0.07
CA LYS A 45 -12.45 -3.26 0.12
C LYS A 45 -11.03 -3.77 -0.13
N ARG A 46 -10.75 -5.03 0.21
CA ARG A 46 -9.49 -5.71 -0.16
C ARG A 46 -9.38 -5.87 -1.68
N LEU A 47 -10.43 -6.32 -2.34
CA LEU A 47 -10.45 -6.48 -3.80
C LEU A 47 -10.16 -5.14 -4.50
N GLU A 48 -10.83 -4.06 -4.10
CA GLU A 48 -10.61 -2.71 -4.61
C GLU A 48 -9.15 -2.26 -4.41
N LEU A 49 -8.62 -2.46 -3.20
CA LEU A 49 -7.23 -2.15 -2.86
C LEU A 49 -6.24 -2.91 -3.75
N TYR A 50 -6.45 -4.22 -3.90
CA TYR A 50 -5.54 -5.12 -4.60
C TYR A 50 -5.55 -4.86 -6.09
N MET A 51 -6.71 -4.60 -6.70
CA MET A 51 -6.79 -4.21 -8.11
C MET A 51 -6.09 -2.87 -8.35
N SER A 52 -6.32 -1.88 -7.48
CA SER A 52 -5.65 -0.59 -7.62
C SER A 52 -4.12 -0.71 -7.47
N PHE A 53 -3.64 -1.58 -6.59
CA PHE A 53 -2.21 -1.82 -6.43
C PHE A 53 -1.62 -2.64 -7.59
N TYR A 54 -2.35 -3.64 -8.08
CA TYR A 54 -2.01 -4.45 -9.25
C TYR A 54 -1.68 -3.56 -10.46
N GLU A 55 -2.51 -2.55 -10.71
CA GLU A 55 -2.27 -1.56 -11.77
C GLU A 55 -0.93 -0.82 -11.60
N GLN A 56 -0.51 -0.53 -10.37
CA GLN A 56 0.78 0.13 -10.13
C GLN A 56 1.98 -0.80 -10.37
N VAL A 57 1.83 -2.09 -10.07
CA VAL A 57 2.85 -3.10 -10.40
C VAL A 57 2.95 -3.26 -11.92
N GLU A 58 1.83 -3.32 -12.62
CA GLU A 58 1.77 -3.39 -14.08
C GLU A 58 2.38 -2.16 -14.77
N ARG A 59 2.14 -0.95 -14.23
CA ARG A 59 2.80 0.28 -14.71
C ARG A 59 4.32 0.17 -14.61
N CYS A 60 4.83 -0.40 -13.52
CA CYS A 60 6.27 -0.62 -13.32
C CYS A 60 6.85 -1.68 -14.28
N LEU A 61 6.12 -2.77 -14.52
CA LEU A 61 6.51 -3.78 -15.50
C LEU A 61 6.62 -3.20 -16.92
N LYS A 62 5.65 -2.35 -17.32
CA LYS A 62 5.62 -1.67 -18.62
C LYS A 62 6.72 -0.62 -18.75
N ASN A 63 6.89 0.24 -17.74
CA ASN A 63 7.94 1.25 -17.69
C ASN A 63 8.75 1.13 -16.39
N ARG A 64 9.87 0.42 -16.46
CA ARG A 64 10.73 0.18 -15.28
C ARG A 64 11.44 1.43 -14.77
N GLN A 65 11.49 2.51 -15.56
CA GLN A 65 12.07 3.78 -15.11
C GLN A 65 11.13 4.55 -14.18
N ILE A 66 9.86 4.17 -14.09
CA ILE A 66 8.86 4.81 -13.22
C ILE A 66 9.26 4.76 -11.74
N VAL A 67 10.12 3.82 -11.35
CA VAL A 67 10.68 3.74 -9.99
C VAL A 67 11.53 4.96 -9.62
N PHE A 68 11.97 5.73 -10.63
CA PHE A 68 12.69 6.99 -10.51
C PHE A 68 11.77 8.21 -10.70
N GLU A 69 10.47 8.07 -10.43
CA GLU A 69 9.51 9.16 -10.45
C GLU A 69 8.94 9.38 -9.04
N GLN A 70 8.98 10.63 -8.57
CA GLN A 70 8.50 11.00 -7.25
C GLN A 70 7.01 10.67 -7.08
N GLU A 71 6.21 10.94 -8.11
CA GLU A 71 4.77 10.67 -8.12
C GLU A 71 4.50 9.17 -7.90
N TYR A 72 5.25 8.31 -8.59
CA TYR A 72 5.11 6.86 -8.43
C TYR A 72 5.50 6.42 -7.03
N PHE A 73 6.65 6.87 -6.50
CA PHE A 73 7.07 6.54 -5.15
C PHE A 73 6.04 6.95 -4.10
N GLN A 74 5.53 8.20 -4.18
CA GLN A 74 4.48 8.69 -3.29
C GLN A 74 3.20 7.85 -3.43
N LYS A 75 2.80 7.52 -4.65
CA LYS A 75 1.62 6.70 -4.93
C LYS A 75 1.72 5.32 -4.27
N ILE A 76 2.85 4.61 -4.43
CA ILE A 76 3.09 3.33 -3.75
C ILE A 76 3.03 3.52 -2.22
N GLY A 77 3.62 4.60 -1.69
CA GLY A 77 3.55 4.93 -0.27
C GLY A 77 2.14 5.01 0.30
N THR A 78 1.16 5.47 -0.49
CA THR A 78 -0.25 5.57 -0.04
C THR A 78 -0.92 4.21 0.24
N TYR A 79 -0.38 3.11 -0.30
CA TYR A 79 -0.91 1.76 -0.06
C TYR A 79 -0.47 1.19 1.28
N LYS A 80 0.62 1.68 1.89
CA LYS A 80 1.20 1.08 3.10
C LYS A 80 0.21 1.01 4.26
N ALA A 81 -0.47 2.11 4.57
CA ALA A 81 -1.47 2.15 5.64
C ALA A 81 -2.67 1.25 5.32
N LYS A 82 -3.13 1.25 4.05
CA LYS A 82 -4.27 0.44 3.61
C LYS A 82 -3.98 -1.06 3.65
N MET A 83 -2.80 -1.48 3.19
CA MET A 83 -2.33 -2.86 3.28
C MET A 83 -2.18 -3.30 4.74
N THR A 84 -1.65 -2.44 5.60
CA THR A 84 -1.54 -2.73 7.04
C THR A 84 -2.89 -2.98 7.70
N LEU A 85 -3.91 -2.21 7.32
CA LEU A 85 -5.25 -2.31 7.92
C LEU A 85 -6.05 -3.49 7.38
N MET A 86 -5.97 -3.73 6.08
CA MET A 86 -6.92 -4.62 5.39
C MET A 86 -6.31 -5.94 4.96
N ALA A 87 -5.01 -6.00 4.65
CA ALA A 87 -4.42 -7.20 4.07
C ALA A 87 -4.10 -8.28 5.12
N SER A 88 -4.06 -9.54 4.68
CA SER A 88 -3.42 -10.61 5.44
C SER A 88 -1.94 -10.30 5.67
N GLU A 89 -1.37 -10.93 6.68
CA GLU A 89 0.05 -10.79 7.00
C GLU A 89 0.96 -11.15 5.83
N ASN A 90 0.65 -12.22 5.10
CA ASN A 90 1.42 -12.64 3.93
C ASN A 90 1.37 -11.60 2.80
N THR A 91 0.18 -11.07 2.49
CA THR A 91 0.04 -10.02 1.47
C THR A 91 0.73 -8.73 1.89
N ARG A 92 0.61 -8.34 3.16
CA ARG A 92 1.30 -7.18 3.71
C ARG A 92 2.82 -7.34 3.58
N LYS A 93 3.36 -8.51 3.91
CA LYS A 93 4.80 -8.80 3.82
C LYS A 93 5.29 -8.72 2.37
N ALA A 94 4.60 -9.36 1.42
CA ALA A 94 4.95 -9.29 0.01
C ALA A 94 4.90 -7.85 -0.52
N PHE A 95 3.89 -7.07 -0.12
CA PHE A 95 3.82 -5.64 -0.40
C PHE A 95 5.01 -4.87 0.19
N ASP A 96 5.35 -5.11 1.46
CA ASP A 96 6.43 -4.39 2.14
C ASP A 96 7.78 -4.65 1.47
N GLU A 97 8.06 -5.89 1.06
CA GLU A 97 9.28 -6.24 0.34
C GLU A 97 9.40 -5.48 -1.00
N PHE A 98 8.31 -5.41 -1.77
CA PHE A 98 8.27 -4.60 -2.99
C PHE A 98 8.39 -3.10 -2.69
N PHE A 99 7.69 -2.59 -1.68
CA PHE A 99 7.76 -1.19 -1.28
C PHE A 99 9.19 -0.78 -0.90
N TRP A 100 9.89 -1.61 -0.13
CA TRP A 100 11.28 -1.36 0.25
C TRP A 100 12.21 -1.36 -0.95
N PHE A 101 12.01 -2.27 -1.89
CA PHE A 101 12.74 -2.27 -3.16
C PHE A 101 12.55 -0.96 -3.94
N ILE A 102 11.30 -0.52 -4.12
CA ILE A 102 11.00 0.76 -4.80
C ILE A 102 11.60 1.94 -4.03
N ARG A 103 11.48 1.95 -2.69
CA ARG A 103 12.05 2.98 -1.83
C ARG A 103 13.55 3.09 -2.03
N GLN A 104 14.27 1.96 -2.01
CA GLN A 104 15.72 1.95 -2.20
C GLN A 104 16.07 2.55 -3.57
N LYS A 105 15.43 2.09 -4.66
CA LYS A 105 15.67 2.64 -6.01
C LYS A 105 15.41 4.14 -6.10
N TRP A 106 14.33 4.63 -5.49
CA TRP A 106 14.02 6.04 -5.45
C TRP A 106 15.03 6.84 -4.61
N THR A 107 15.40 6.35 -3.43
CA THR A 107 16.37 7.01 -2.55
C THR A 107 17.75 7.08 -3.18
N ASP A 108 18.23 6.00 -3.79
CA ASP A 108 19.54 5.97 -4.46
C ASP A 108 19.58 6.97 -5.64
N TYR A 109 18.51 6.99 -6.44
CA TYR A 109 18.37 7.96 -7.53
C TYR A 109 18.30 9.39 -7.02
N HIS A 110 17.48 9.66 -6.01
CA HIS A 110 17.29 11.00 -5.48
C HIS A 110 18.58 11.54 -4.88
N LYS A 111 19.30 10.71 -4.11
CA LYS A 111 20.62 11.04 -3.59
C LYS A 111 21.59 11.38 -4.73
N TYR A 112 21.71 10.51 -5.73
CA TYR A 112 22.56 10.75 -6.89
C TYR A 112 22.20 12.06 -7.60
N SER A 113 20.91 12.31 -7.79
CA SER A 113 20.44 13.54 -8.43
C SER A 113 20.82 14.78 -7.64
N LEU A 114 20.71 14.76 -6.31
CA LEU A 114 21.09 15.89 -5.46
C LEU A 114 22.61 16.12 -5.45
N GLU A 115 23.40 15.04 -5.35
CA GLU A 115 24.87 15.13 -5.27
C GLU A 115 25.52 15.59 -6.58
N ASN A 116 24.82 15.47 -7.71
CA ASN A 116 25.37 15.82 -9.03
C ASN A 116 24.64 17.00 -9.70
N ASP A 117 23.63 17.59 -9.05
CA ASP A 117 22.96 18.78 -9.59
C ASP A 117 23.88 20.00 -9.42
N PRO A 118 24.33 20.65 -10.51
CA PRO A 118 25.16 21.84 -10.39
C PRO A 118 24.46 23.00 -9.67
N ALA A 119 23.12 23.00 -9.60
CA ALA A 119 22.38 24.01 -8.85
C ALA A 119 22.44 23.82 -7.32
N PHE A 120 22.81 22.63 -6.84
CA PHE A 120 22.96 22.36 -5.40
C PHE A 120 24.40 22.53 -4.89
N ASP A 121 25.35 22.91 -5.75
CA ASP A 121 26.71 23.23 -5.35
C ASP A 121 26.74 24.60 -4.65
N GLU A 122 26.78 24.61 -3.32
CA GLU A 122 26.79 25.82 -2.47
C GLU A 122 27.89 26.82 -2.86
N SER A 123 29.00 26.36 -3.44
CA SER A 123 30.09 27.25 -3.86
C SER A 123 29.71 28.19 -5.01
N ARG A 124 28.62 27.90 -5.70
CA ARG A 124 28.05 28.67 -6.82
C ARG A 124 26.90 29.57 -6.40
N HIS A 125 26.55 29.58 -5.11
CA HIS A 125 25.49 30.44 -4.58
C HIS A 125 26.08 31.80 -4.26
N HIS A 126 25.43 32.84 -4.79
CA HIS A 126 25.88 34.21 -4.67
C HIS A 126 24.77 35.08 -4.11
N THR A 127 25.12 35.85 -3.09
CA THR A 127 24.26 36.88 -2.51
C THR A 127 24.72 38.24 -2.98
N THR A 128 23.78 39.02 -3.50
CA THR A 128 24.01 40.41 -3.92
C THR A 128 23.03 41.33 -3.20
N TYR A 129 23.45 42.57 -2.94
CA TYR A 129 22.61 43.58 -2.31
C TYR A 129 22.40 44.74 -3.29
N ASP A 130 21.14 45.15 -3.46
CA ASP A 130 20.81 46.33 -4.27
C ASP A 130 21.11 47.65 -3.53
N GLU A 131 20.93 48.79 -4.21
CA GLU A 131 21.15 50.13 -3.65
C GLU A 131 20.27 50.45 -2.43
N ASN A 132 19.18 49.72 -2.24
CA ASN A 132 18.25 49.85 -1.11
C ASN A 132 18.56 48.84 0.02
N GLY A 133 19.60 48.01 -0.14
CA GLY A 133 19.96 46.96 0.81
C GLY A 133 19.09 45.70 0.72
N ASN A 134 18.30 45.53 -0.35
CA ASN A 134 17.55 44.29 -0.56
C ASN A 134 18.48 43.18 -1.04
N GLU A 135 18.33 42.00 -0.44
CA GLU A 135 19.09 40.81 -0.77
C GLU A 135 18.52 40.08 -1.98
N SER A 136 19.40 39.61 -2.87
CA SER A 136 19.07 38.76 -4.01
C SER A 136 20.06 37.61 -4.12
N GLU A 137 19.52 36.38 -4.12
CA GLU A 137 20.28 35.14 -4.30
C GLU A 137 20.20 34.67 -5.76
N TRP A 138 21.33 34.22 -6.29
CA TRP A 138 21.40 33.57 -7.60
C TRP A 138 22.47 32.47 -7.60
N VAL A 139 22.34 31.52 -8.53
CA VAL A 139 23.26 30.38 -8.65
C VAL A 139 23.99 30.46 -10.00
N ASP A 140 25.31 30.39 -9.99
CA ASP A 140 26.15 30.41 -11.21
C ASP A 140 26.16 29.03 -11.89
N VAL A 141 25.16 28.77 -12.71
CA VAL A 141 25.06 27.55 -13.52
C VAL A 141 24.75 27.89 -14.97
N SER A 142 25.63 27.44 -15.87
CA SER A 142 25.40 27.59 -17.30
C SER A 142 24.33 26.65 -17.83
N ARG A 143 23.75 26.99 -18.97
CA ARG A 143 22.77 26.12 -19.64
C ARG A 143 23.41 24.79 -20.07
N GLU A 144 24.65 24.84 -20.53
CA GLU A 144 25.42 23.68 -20.96
C GLU A 144 25.64 22.69 -19.81
N GLU A 145 25.90 23.17 -18.59
CA GLU A 145 26.01 22.34 -17.39
C GLU A 145 24.69 21.67 -17.02
N LEU A 146 23.58 22.42 -17.07
CA LEU A 146 22.24 21.86 -16.84
C LEU A 146 21.88 20.80 -17.89
N ASP A 147 22.20 21.03 -19.17
CA ASP A 147 21.97 20.07 -20.24
C ASP A 147 22.82 18.81 -20.06
N ALA A 148 24.09 18.96 -19.67
CA ALA A 148 24.98 17.85 -19.35
C ALA A 148 24.47 17.01 -18.17
N PHE A 149 24.01 17.67 -17.09
CA PHE A 149 23.39 17.02 -15.94
C PHE A 149 22.11 16.27 -16.34
N ASN A 150 21.24 16.90 -17.13
CA ASN A 150 20.02 16.25 -17.61
C ASN A 150 20.32 14.99 -18.43
N ASP A 151 21.35 15.02 -19.28
CA ASP A 151 21.79 13.85 -20.03
C ASP A 151 22.39 12.76 -19.13
N GLU A 152 23.10 13.14 -18.07
CA GLU A 152 23.59 12.23 -17.06
C GLU A 152 22.46 11.52 -16.30
N ILE A 153 21.45 12.28 -15.87
CA ILE A 153 20.25 11.74 -15.24
C ILE A 153 19.52 10.75 -16.17
N ARG A 154 19.39 11.07 -17.46
CA ARG A 154 18.82 10.14 -18.46
C ARG A 154 19.63 8.86 -18.57
N ARG A 155 20.97 8.95 -18.60
CA ARG A 155 21.87 7.78 -18.62
C ARG A 155 21.72 6.96 -17.34
N TYR A 156 21.71 7.60 -16.17
CA TYR A 156 21.51 6.93 -14.89
C TYR A 156 20.21 6.12 -14.89
N LYS A 157 19.07 6.74 -15.26
CA LYS A 157 17.78 6.05 -15.32
C LYS A 157 17.77 4.89 -16.32
N LYS A 158 18.52 4.99 -17.42
CA LYS A 158 18.61 3.92 -18.44
C LYS A 158 19.41 2.72 -17.93
N THR A 159 20.51 2.98 -17.24
CA THR A 159 21.45 1.96 -16.74
C THR A 159 20.97 1.32 -15.44
N ASN A 160 20.38 2.09 -14.53
CA ASN A 160 20.05 1.64 -13.18
C ASN A 160 18.61 1.16 -12.99
N LYS A 161 17.76 1.26 -14.03
CA LYS A 161 16.40 0.74 -13.98
C LYS A 161 16.41 -0.74 -13.59
N PRO A 162 15.43 -1.20 -12.80
CA PRO A 162 15.31 -2.61 -12.47
C PRO A 162 15.34 -3.52 -13.70
N ALA A 163 15.97 -4.68 -13.53
CA ALA A 163 15.78 -5.80 -14.44
C ALA A 163 14.30 -6.22 -14.43
N LYS A 164 13.80 -6.71 -15.57
CA LYS A 164 12.38 -7.06 -15.70
C LYS A 164 12.02 -8.22 -14.78
N GLU A 165 12.90 -9.20 -14.74
CA GLU A 165 12.81 -10.45 -13.99
C GLU A 165 12.70 -10.18 -12.48
N VAL A 166 13.36 -9.12 -11.98
CA VAL A 166 13.27 -8.70 -10.58
C VAL A 166 11.87 -8.19 -10.25
N ILE A 167 11.27 -7.37 -11.11
CA ILE A 167 9.91 -6.86 -10.88
C ILE A 167 8.90 -8.00 -11.05
N GLU A 168 9.08 -8.88 -12.04
CA GLU A 168 8.20 -10.03 -12.26
C GLU A 168 8.17 -10.95 -11.03
N LYS A 169 9.32 -11.18 -10.39
CA LYS A 169 9.38 -11.94 -9.15
C LYS A 169 8.52 -11.32 -8.04
N TYR A 170 8.69 -10.02 -7.78
CA TYR A 170 7.87 -9.34 -6.77
C TYR A 170 6.39 -9.34 -7.15
N ALA A 171 6.08 -9.15 -8.43
CA ALA A 171 4.72 -9.17 -8.94
C ALA A 171 4.07 -10.54 -8.68
N GLU A 172 4.75 -11.64 -9.01
CA GLU A 172 4.27 -13.00 -8.80
C GLU A 172 3.97 -13.26 -7.32
N GLU A 173 4.91 -12.92 -6.43
CA GLU A 173 4.76 -13.11 -4.98
C GLU A 173 3.55 -12.34 -4.43
N ILE A 174 3.41 -11.06 -4.81
CA ILE A 174 2.28 -10.22 -4.42
C ILE A 174 0.95 -10.76 -4.98
N TYR A 175 0.91 -11.09 -6.28
CA TYR A 175 -0.31 -11.55 -6.92
C TYR A 175 -0.77 -12.89 -6.34
N GLN A 176 0.17 -13.77 -6.01
CA GLN A 176 -0.14 -15.03 -5.34
C GLN A 176 -0.68 -14.79 -3.92
N SER A 177 -0.05 -13.91 -3.14
CA SER A 177 -0.55 -13.59 -1.80
C SER A 177 -1.94 -12.94 -1.83
N MET A 178 -2.18 -12.01 -2.76
CA MET A 178 -3.47 -11.36 -2.93
C MET A 178 -4.57 -12.35 -3.33
N ARG A 179 -4.30 -13.27 -4.27
CA ARG A 179 -5.26 -14.32 -4.65
C ARG A 179 -5.60 -15.25 -3.48
N ASN A 180 -4.59 -15.63 -2.70
CA ASN A 180 -4.79 -16.43 -1.49
C ASN A 180 -5.68 -15.69 -0.47
N ASP A 181 -5.41 -14.41 -0.23
CA ASP A 181 -6.11 -13.58 0.76
C ASP A 181 -7.55 -13.24 0.35
N LEU A 182 -7.82 -13.20 -0.95
CA LEU A 182 -9.19 -13.13 -1.49
C LEU A 182 -9.89 -14.51 -1.49
N GLY A 183 -9.22 -15.59 -1.11
CA GLY A 183 -9.79 -16.94 -1.20
C GLY A 183 -10.00 -17.42 -2.63
N SER A 184 -9.43 -16.76 -3.64
CA SER A 184 -9.56 -17.12 -5.06
C SER A 184 -8.79 -18.39 -5.43
N ASN A 185 -8.00 -18.95 -4.51
CA ASN A 185 -7.31 -20.22 -4.65
C ASN A 185 -8.05 -21.40 -3.99
N LEU A 186 -9.25 -21.18 -3.44
CA LEU A 186 -10.13 -22.25 -3.00
C LEU A 186 -10.72 -22.93 -4.25
N LYS A 187 -10.19 -24.10 -4.59
CA LYS A 187 -10.80 -25.04 -5.55
C LYS A 187 -12.04 -25.69 -4.95
#